data_AF-A0A952D100-F1
#
_entry.id   AF-A0A952D100-F1
#
_cell.length_a   1.000
_cell.length_b   1.000
_cell.length_c   1.000
_cell.angle_alpha   90.00
_cell.angle_beta   90.00
_cell.angle_gamma   90.00
#
_symmetry.space_group_name_H-M   'P 1'
#
loop_
_entity.id
_entity.type
_entity.pdbx_description
1 polymer ?
#
loop_
_entity_poly.entity_id
_entity_poly.type
_entity_poly.pdbx_seq_one_letter_code
_entity_poly.pdbx_strand_id
1 'polypeptide(L)'
;MSSKSLLFAAVVLSVGAPAFADSGVEFVNNEIGFQTTHVIPSKTTRAEVIAELHAAQRAGSIPPSFEFAAPERRIASSSTREQVQREAAAKTRAEREAIHRVYGPDHSLES
;
A
#
# COMPACT_ATOMS: atom_id res chain seq x y z
N MET A 1 -11.74 -43.78 -42.80
CA MET A 1 -11.25 -43.35 -41.47
C MET A 1 -11.97 -42.06 -41.11
N SER A 2 -12.70 -42.07 -39.99
CA SER A 2 -13.68 -41.06 -39.57
C SER A 2 -13.03 -39.72 -39.17
N SER A 3 -13.68 -38.58 -39.48
CA SER A 3 -13.19 -37.22 -39.15
C SER A 3 -13.03 -36.94 -37.64
N LYS A 4 -13.41 -37.91 -36.79
CA LYS A 4 -13.31 -37.87 -35.33
C LYS A 4 -11.87 -38.06 -34.82
N SER A 5 -10.96 -38.61 -35.63
CA SER A 5 -9.58 -38.88 -35.22
C SER A 5 -8.68 -37.63 -35.26
N LEU A 6 -9.07 -36.57 -35.96
CA LEU A 6 -8.24 -35.35 -36.07
C LEU A 6 -8.43 -34.39 -34.88
N LEU A 7 -9.57 -34.45 -34.20
CA LEU A 7 -9.88 -33.57 -33.06
C LEU A 7 -9.13 -33.96 -31.77
N PHE A 8 -8.68 -35.22 -31.65
CA PHE A 8 -7.93 -35.66 -30.48
C PHE A 8 -6.43 -35.29 -30.51
N ALA A 9 -5.86 -35.01 -31.68
CA ALA A 9 -4.47 -34.61 -31.80
C ALA A 9 -4.22 -33.16 -31.33
N ALA A 10 -5.26 -32.31 -31.31
CA ALA A 10 -5.13 -30.91 -30.92
C ALA A 10 -5.20 -30.67 -29.40
N VAL A 11 -5.72 -31.62 -28.62
CA VAL A 11 -5.88 -31.45 -27.16
C VAL A 11 -4.58 -31.74 -26.40
N VAL A 12 -3.70 -32.58 -26.94
CA VAL A 12 -2.48 -33.04 -26.24
C VAL A 12 -1.34 -32.02 -26.25
N LEU A 13 -1.39 -31.00 -27.11
CA LEU A 13 -0.32 -29.98 -27.22
C LEU A 13 -0.51 -28.75 -26.31
N SER A 14 -1.56 -28.71 -25.48
CA SER A 14 -1.83 -27.56 -24.61
C SER A 14 -1.34 -27.70 -23.16
N VAL A 15 -0.74 -28.84 -22.80
CA VAL A 15 -0.22 -29.05 -21.43
C VAL A 15 1.21 -28.52 -21.33
N GLY A 16 1.29 -27.25 -20.93
CA GLY A 16 2.36 -26.75 -20.09
C GLY A 16 3.74 -26.65 -20.76
N ALA A 17 3.97 -25.55 -21.47
CA ALA A 17 5.21 -24.87 -21.16
C ALA A 17 5.14 -24.54 -19.67
N PRO A 18 6.15 -24.87 -18.83
CA PRO A 18 6.23 -24.21 -17.55
C PRO A 18 6.31 -22.73 -17.90
N ALA A 19 5.24 -21.98 -17.64
CA ALA A 19 5.37 -20.55 -17.49
C ALA A 19 6.53 -20.39 -16.54
N PHE A 20 7.62 -19.82 -17.03
CA PHE A 20 8.83 -19.60 -16.24
C PHE A 20 8.38 -19.20 -14.86
N ALA A 21 8.83 -19.95 -13.85
CA ALA A 21 8.56 -19.60 -12.47
C ALA A 21 8.99 -18.13 -12.35
N ASP A 22 7.99 -17.24 -12.35
CA ASP A 22 8.14 -15.94 -11.76
C ASP A 22 8.69 -16.29 -10.39
N SER A 23 9.94 -15.93 -10.13
CA SER A 23 10.67 -16.40 -8.96
C SER A 23 9.97 -15.98 -7.67
N GLY A 24 8.90 -15.17 -7.77
CA GLY A 24 8.16 -14.57 -6.68
C GLY A 24 9.10 -13.64 -5.95
N VAL A 25 10.06 -13.05 -6.66
CA VAL A 25 11.19 -12.29 -6.15
C VAL A 25 11.39 -11.15 -7.14
N GLU A 26 10.92 -9.96 -6.79
CA GLU A 26 11.21 -8.73 -7.52
C GLU A 26 12.31 -7.95 -6.78
N PHE A 27 13.31 -7.49 -7.52
CA PHE A 27 14.30 -6.56 -6.99
C PHE A 27 13.69 -5.16 -7.01
N VAL A 28 13.47 -4.60 -5.83
CA VAL A 28 12.91 -3.24 -5.69
C VAL A 28 13.99 -2.25 -6.12
N ASN A 29 13.64 -1.30 -6.99
CA ASN A 29 14.57 -0.31 -7.53
C ASN A 29 15.42 0.34 -6.42
N ASN A 30 16.73 0.11 -6.48
CA ASN A 30 17.76 0.70 -5.60
C ASN A 30 17.82 0.22 -4.12
N GLU A 31 17.12 -0.85 -3.72
CA GLU A 31 17.26 -1.41 -2.37
C GLU A 31 18.15 -2.67 -2.33
N ILE A 32 18.95 -2.83 -1.26
CA ILE A 32 19.63 -4.11 -0.99
C ILE A 32 18.59 -5.08 -0.42
N GLY A 33 17.98 -5.88 -1.30
CA GLY A 33 16.97 -6.86 -0.91
C GLY A 33 16.16 -7.39 -2.07
N PHE A 34 15.22 -8.28 -1.77
CA PHE A 34 14.22 -8.76 -2.70
C PHE A 34 12.84 -8.73 -2.05
N GLN A 35 11.80 -8.38 -2.81
CA GLN A 35 10.43 -8.49 -2.38
C GLN A 35 9.85 -9.82 -2.83
N THR A 36 9.23 -10.55 -1.91
CA THR A 36 8.56 -11.80 -2.28
C THR A 36 7.20 -11.49 -2.94
N THR A 37 7.16 -11.40 -4.26
CA THR A 37 5.94 -11.12 -5.04
C THR A 37 5.12 -12.41 -5.16
N HIS A 38 4.45 -12.80 -4.07
CA HIS A 38 3.44 -13.87 -4.03
C HIS A 38 3.82 -15.18 -4.74
N VAL A 39 4.58 -16.05 -4.06
CA VAL A 39 4.95 -17.40 -4.56
C VAL A 39 3.73 -18.27 -4.93
N ILE A 40 2.52 -17.92 -4.46
CA ILE A 40 1.27 -18.59 -4.83
C ILE A 40 0.18 -17.53 -5.08
N PRO A 41 -0.39 -17.44 -6.30
CA PRO A 41 -1.53 -16.56 -6.55
C PRO A 41 -2.74 -17.02 -5.74
N SER A 42 -3.38 -16.10 -5.02
CA SER A 42 -4.64 -16.38 -4.33
C SER A 42 -5.69 -16.83 -5.35
N LYS A 43 -6.49 -17.84 -4.99
CA LYS A 43 -7.67 -18.24 -5.76
C LYS A 43 -8.85 -17.28 -5.58
N THR A 44 -8.72 -16.34 -4.64
CA THR A 44 -9.77 -15.38 -4.28
C THR A 44 -9.70 -14.18 -5.22
N THR A 45 -10.82 -13.85 -5.83
CA THR A 45 -10.94 -12.67 -6.68
C THR A 45 -10.91 -11.39 -5.83
N ARG A 46 -10.50 -10.28 -6.45
CA ARG A 46 -10.57 -8.95 -5.81
C ARG A 46 -11.98 -8.62 -5.31
N ALA A 47 -13.01 -9.01 -6.06
CA ALA A 47 -14.40 -8.76 -5.69
C ALA A 47 -14.79 -9.50 -4.40
N GLU A 48 -14.38 -10.76 -4.27
CA GLU A 48 -14.60 -11.57 -3.07
C GLU A 48 -13.87 -10.98 -1.86
N VAL A 49 -12.60 -10.58 -2.01
CA VAL A 49 -11.84 -9.93 -0.94
C VAL A 49 -12.54 -8.66 -0.45
N ILE A 50 -13.02 -7.81 -1.36
CA ILE A 50 -13.73 -6.57 -1.00
C ILE A 50 -15.06 -6.88 -0.30
N ALA A 51 -15.80 -7.88 -0.79
CA ALA A 51 -17.07 -8.27 -0.21
C ALA A 51 -16.89 -8.80 1.23
N GLU A 52 -15.88 -9.64 1.45
CA GLU A 52 -15.53 -10.18 2.76
C GLU A 52 -15.06 -9.08 3.71
N LEU A 53 -14.19 -8.18 3.24
CA LEU A 53 -13.74 -7.03 4.03
C LEU A 53 -14.92 -6.18 4.49
N HIS A 54 -15.84 -5.84 3.58
CA HIS A 54 -17.02 -5.06 3.93
C HIS A 54 -17.97 -5.81 4.87
N ALA A 55 -18.06 -7.14 4.74
CA ALA A 55 -18.86 -7.97 5.64
C ALA A 55 -18.29 -7.98 7.07
N ALA A 56 -16.97 -8.16 7.19
CA ALA A 56 -16.25 -8.08 8.46
C ALA A 56 -16.38 -6.68 9.12
N GLN A 57 -16.33 -5.62 8.31
CA GLN A 57 -16.55 -4.25 8.79
C GLN A 57 -17.98 -4.03 9.30
N ARG A 58 -19.00 -4.54 8.59
CA ARG A 58 -20.40 -4.49 9.07
C ARG A 58 -20.62 -5.32 10.33
N ALA A 59 -19.92 -6.44 10.46
CA ALA A 59 -19.95 -7.29 11.64
C ALA A 59 -19.15 -6.71 12.83
N GLY A 60 -18.41 -5.62 12.62
CA GLY A 60 -17.59 -4.97 13.64
C GLY A 60 -16.32 -5.74 14.01
N SER A 61 -15.94 -6.78 13.26
CA SER A 61 -14.72 -7.54 13.51
C SER A 61 -13.47 -6.86 12.96
N ILE A 62 -13.63 -6.00 11.93
CA ILE A 62 -12.56 -5.17 11.36
C ILE A 62 -13.03 -3.71 11.38
N PRO A 63 -12.29 -2.78 12.00
CA PRO A 63 -12.62 -1.37 11.92
C PRO A 63 -12.48 -0.86 10.47
N PRO A 64 -13.36 0.06 10.03
CA PRO A 64 -13.32 0.59 8.65
C PRO A 64 -12.08 1.46 8.36
N SER A 65 -11.36 1.93 9.37
CA SER A 65 -10.09 2.67 9.22
C SER A 65 -9.08 2.30 10.31
N PHE A 66 -7.79 2.24 9.93
CA PHE A 66 -6.63 2.18 10.84
C PHE A 66 -6.06 3.55 11.17
N GLU A 67 -6.49 4.57 10.44
CA GLU A 67 -6.11 5.95 10.74
C GLU A 67 -6.98 6.43 11.89
N PHE A 68 -6.29 6.92 12.92
CA PHE A 68 -6.80 7.59 14.13
C PHE A 68 -8.24 8.03 14.02
N ALA A 69 -9.05 7.75 15.07
CA ALA A 69 -10.41 8.25 15.17
C ALA A 69 -10.45 9.71 14.67
N ALA A 70 -11.23 9.95 13.61
CA ALA A 70 -11.31 11.28 13.02
C ALA A 70 -11.62 12.26 14.17
N PRO A 71 -10.91 13.40 14.28
CA PRO A 71 -11.11 14.31 15.38
C PRO A 71 -12.60 14.66 15.44
N GLU A 72 -13.22 14.32 16.58
CA GLU A 72 -14.66 14.41 16.82
C GLU A 72 -15.21 15.82 16.53
N ARG A 73 -14.31 16.81 16.56
CA ARG A 73 -14.59 18.19 16.19
C ARG A 73 -13.43 18.77 15.38
N ARG A 74 -13.70 19.21 14.15
CA ARG A 74 -12.80 20.13 13.44
C ARG A 74 -12.92 21.49 14.11
N ILE A 75 -12.02 21.78 15.05
CA ILE A 75 -11.97 23.09 15.70
C ILE A 75 -11.25 24.03 14.74
N ALA A 76 -11.91 25.13 14.35
CA ALA A 76 -11.24 26.19 13.61
C ALA A 76 -10.15 26.80 14.50
N SER A 77 -8.99 27.13 13.91
CA SER A 77 -7.97 27.89 14.63
C SER A 77 -8.55 29.22 15.10
N SER A 78 -8.39 29.55 16.37
CA SER A 78 -8.74 30.87 16.92
C SER A 78 -7.69 31.93 16.60
N SER A 79 -6.55 31.56 16.00
CA SER A 79 -5.44 32.47 15.72
C SER A 79 -5.61 33.22 14.41
N THR A 80 -5.34 34.52 14.43
CA THR A 80 -5.27 35.31 13.18
C THR A 80 -3.96 35.05 12.44
N ARG A 81 -3.91 35.41 11.15
CA ARG A 81 -2.71 35.30 10.32
C ARG A 81 -1.53 36.07 10.93
N GLU A 82 -1.77 37.26 11.46
CA GLU A 82 -0.76 38.12 12.07
C GLU A 82 -0.23 37.52 13.37
N GLN A 83 -1.07 36.85 14.16
CA GLN A 83 -0.64 36.13 15.35
C GLN A 83 0.28 34.96 14.99
N VAL A 84 -0.09 34.16 13.99
CA VAL A 84 0.74 33.05 13.49
C VAL A 84 2.09 33.54 12.99
N GLN A 85 2.12 34.64 12.24
CA GLN A 85 3.38 35.21 11.73
C GLN A 85 4.28 35.74 12.85
N ARG A 86 3.70 36.42 13.85
CA ARG A 86 4.47 36.88 15.02
C ARG A 86 5.03 35.71 15.82
N GLU A 87 4.23 34.66 16.02
CA GLU A 87 4.71 33.45 16.71
C GLU A 87 5.86 32.79 15.93
N ALA A 88 5.73 32.65 14.61
CA ALA A 88 6.78 32.09 13.77
C ALA A 88 8.08 32.92 13.82
N ALA A 89 7.97 34.25 13.82
CA ALA A 89 9.11 35.15 13.93
C ALA A 89 9.74 35.16 15.33
N ALA A 90 8.94 34.95 16.38
CA ALA A 90 9.41 34.92 17.77
C ALA A 90 10.17 33.65 18.15
N LYS A 91 10.01 32.55 17.40
CA LYS A 91 10.73 31.30 17.68
C LYS A 91 12.24 31.49 17.56
N THR A 92 12.98 30.95 18.51
CA THR A 92 14.44 30.90 18.49
C THR A 92 14.94 29.84 17.50
N ARG A 93 16.23 29.88 17.16
CA ARG A 93 16.84 28.86 16.29
C ARG A 93 16.74 27.45 16.91
N ALA A 94 17.01 27.33 18.21
CA ALA A 94 16.95 26.06 18.92
C ALA A 94 15.53 25.46 18.92
N GLU A 95 14.50 26.29 19.13
CA GLU A 95 13.11 25.85 19.07
C GLU A 95 12.71 25.41 17.65
N ARG A 96 13.15 26.15 16.63
CA ARG A 96 12.93 25.73 15.23
C ARG A 96 13.61 24.40 14.91
N GLU A 97 14.83 24.19 15.37
CA GLU A 97 15.57 22.94 15.17
C GLU A 97 14.93 21.76 15.93
N ALA A 98 14.42 21.99 17.15
CA ALA A 98 13.68 20.98 17.90
C ALA A 98 12.38 20.56 17.20
N ILE A 99 11.61 21.53 16.68
CA ILE A 99 10.41 21.27 15.88
C ILE A 99 10.76 20.53 14.60
N HIS A 100 11.81 20.96 13.89
CA HIS A 100 12.28 20.32 12.67
C HIS A 100 12.77 18.88 12.91
N ARG A 101 13.33 18.57 14.08
CA ARG A 101 13.73 17.19 14.41
C ARG A 101 12.54 16.25 14.59
N VAL A 102 11.42 16.75 15.10
CA VAL A 102 10.22 15.93 15.39
C VAL A 102 9.26 15.88 14.20
N TYR A 103 9.11 16.99 13.48
CA TYR A 103 8.10 17.16 12.44
C TYR A 103 8.68 17.60 11.08
N GLY A 104 9.99 17.86 11.01
CA GLY A 104 10.64 18.18 9.75
C GLY A 104 10.79 16.93 8.88
N PRO A 105 10.91 17.10 7.57
CA PRO A 105 11.21 16.00 6.66
C PRO A 105 12.52 15.33 7.09
N ASP A 106 12.54 14.00 7.04
CA ASP A 106 13.75 13.22 7.30
C ASP A 106 14.70 13.40 6.12
N HIS A 107 15.78 14.17 6.31
CA HIS A 107 16.78 14.39 5.26
C HIS A 107 17.79 13.22 5.20
N SER A 108 17.41 12.03 5.66
CA SER A 108 18.28 10.85 5.75
C SER A 108 18.58 10.18 4.40
N LEU A 109 18.48 10.86 3.27
CA LEU A 109 18.84 10.34 1.96
C LEU A 109 19.56 11.42 1.16
N GLU A 110 20.86 11.52 1.36
CA GLU A 110 21.87 11.85 0.34
C GLU A 110 23.25 11.84 1.04
N SER A 111 23.97 10.73 0.89
CA SER A 111 25.40 10.59 1.19
C SER A 111 26.12 10.18 -0.08
#